data_AF-A0A132AAC1-F1
#
_entry.id   AF-A0A132AAC1-F1
#
_cell.length_a   1.000
_cell.length_b   1.000
_cell.length_c   1.000
_cell.angle_alpha   90.00
_cell.angle_beta   90.00
_cell.angle_gamma   90.00
#
_symmetry.space_group_name_H-M   'P 1'
#
loop_
_entity.id
_entity.type
_entity.pdbx_description
1 polymer ?
#
loop_
_entity_poly.entity_id
_entity_poly.type
_entity_poly.pdbx_seq_one_letter_code
_entity_poly.pdbx_strand_id
1 'polypeptide(L)'
;MIGSGIFVSPKGVLERSGSIGLSLIIWIGSGLISLLGALCYAELGTLITKSGAEYSYILESFGGLLAFLFSWISVFVLKPAMLSIICLTLSDYVVQPFFSECQPNDAIIKLITIFFIVTITYVNCYSVNLATSTQNIFTAAKLLAIIIIIGGGIVHILQGHTEYISKGFEGSKFSISDIATAFYSGLWAYDGWNNLNYVTEELINPYRNLPLAIICGIPIVTLCYVLVNISYMV
;
A
#
# COMPACT_ATOMS: atom_id res chain seq x y z
N MET A 1 4.53 -4.34 2.51
CA MET A 1 3.19 -4.41 1.90
C MET A 1 2.11 -3.81 2.78
N ILE A 2 1.79 -4.34 3.97
CA ILE A 2 0.78 -3.68 4.84
C ILE A 2 1.27 -2.27 5.23
N GLY A 3 0.62 -1.25 4.67
CA GLY A 3 0.97 0.16 4.79
C GLY A 3 -0.27 1.03 4.99
N SER A 4 -0.10 2.35 4.86
CA SER A 4 -1.20 3.31 5.02
C SER A 4 -2.22 3.29 3.86
N GLY A 5 -1.86 2.69 2.71
CA GLY A 5 -2.72 2.65 1.52
C GLY A 5 -4.09 2.01 1.77
N ILE A 6 -4.20 1.04 2.69
CA ILE A 6 -5.50 0.41 3.02
C ILE A 6 -6.49 1.38 3.68
N PHE A 7 -6.03 2.48 4.26
CA PHE A 7 -6.91 3.49 4.86
C PHE A 7 -7.42 4.50 3.81
N VAL A 8 -6.67 4.71 2.73
CA VAL A 8 -6.98 5.72 1.69
C VAL A 8 -7.66 5.12 0.47
N SER A 9 -7.09 4.02 -0.05
CA SER A 9 -7.51 3.39 -1.30
C SER A 9 -8.97 2.92 -1.35
N PRO A 10 -9.63 2.46 -0.26
CA PRO A 10 -11.02 1.99 -0.32
C PRO A 10 -11.98 3.00 -0.94
N LYS A 11 -11.85 4.29 -0.59
CA LYS A 11 -12.69 5.36 -1.15
C LYS A 11 -12.49 5.48 -2.66
N GLY A 12 -11.23 5.54 -3.11
CA GLY A 12 -10.90 5.63 -4.53
C GLY A 12 -11.34 4.41 -5.34
N VAL A 13 -11.18 3.20 -4.78
CA VAL A 13 -11.63 1.96 -5.44
C VAL A 13 -13.16 1.96 -5.56
N LEU A 14 -13.90 2.28 -4.50
CA LEU A 14 -15.36 2.26 -4.51
C LEU A 14 -15.98 3.32 -5.43
N GLU A 15 -15.47 4.56 -5.42
CA GLU A 15 -15.97 5.64 -6.29
C GLU A 15 -15.85 5.31 -7.78
N ARG A 16 -14.77 4.59 -8.13
CA ARG A 16 -14.46 4.18 -9.50
C ARG A 16 -15.16 2.88 -9.88
N SER A 17 -15.26 1.90 -8.97
CA SER A 17 -16.00 0.65 -9.23
C SER A 17 -17.51 0.87 -9.26
N GLY A 18 -18.04 1.85 -8.52
CA GLY A 18 -19.47 2.16 -8.43
C GLY A 18 -20.28 1.18 -7.58
N SER A 19 -19.77 -0.03 -7.32
CA SER A 19 -20.42 -1.04 -6.49
C SER A 19 -19.45 -1.72 -5.52
N ILE A 20 -20.01 -2.28 -4.44
CA ILE A 20 -19.26 -2.99 -3.39
C ILE A 20 -18.69 -4.30 -3.94
N GLY A 21 -19.50 -5.06 -4.68
CA GLY A 21 -19.08 -6.33 -5.30
C GLY A 21 -17.90 -6.15 -6.25
N LEU A 22 -17.95 -5.14 -7.13
CA LEU A 22 -16.85 -4.87 -8.06
C LEU A 22 -15.60 -4.34 -7.33
N SER A 23 -15.78 -3.53 -6.27
CA SER A 23 -14.67 -3.08 -5.42
C SER A 23 -13.90 -4.25 -4.82
N LEU A 24 -14.60 -5.26 -4.27
CA LEU A 24 -13.95 -6.45 -3.71
C LEU A 24 -13.21 -7.28 -4.78
N ILE A 25 -13.75 -7.38 -5.99
CA ILE A 25 -13.06 -8.02 -7.12
C ILE A 25 -11.76 -7.28 -7.45
N ILE A 26 -11.78 -5.94 -7.47
CA ILE A 26 -10.58 -5.13 -7.74
C ILE A 26 -9.52 -5.33 -6.65
N TRP A 27 -9.92 -5.46 -5.38
CA TRP A 27 -8.99 -5.77 -4.29
C TRP A 27 -8.31 -7.13 -4.45
N ILE A 28 -9.08 -8.16 -4.80
CA ILE A 28 -8.56 -9.52 -5.07
C ILE A 28 -7.66 -9.50 -6.30
N GLY A 29 -8.11 -8.85 -7.38
CA GLY A 29 -7.36 -8.73 -8.63
C GLY A 29 -6.04 -7.99 -8.44
N SER A 30 -6.02 -6.91 -7.64
CA SER A 30 -4.80 -6.16 -7.33
C SER A 30 -3.81 -7.05 -6.58
N GLY A 31 -4.28 -7.84 -5.61
CA GLY A 31 -3.45 -8.82 -4.91
C GLY A 31 -2.89 -9.91 -5.83
N LEU A 32 -3.68 -10.40 -6.78
CA LEU A 32 -3.22 -11.37 -7.78
C LEU A 32 -2.17 -10.78 -8.71
N ILE A 33 -2.36 -9.56 -9.21
CA ILE A 33 -1.38 -8.85 -10.05
C ILE A 33 -0.07 -8.65 -9.27
N SER A 34 -0.15 -8.21 -8.02
CA SER A 34 1.03 -8.07 -7.15
C SER A 34 1.73 -9.40 -6.89
N LEU A 35 0.99 -10.50 -6.74
CA LEU A 35 1.57 -11.84 -6.57
C LEU A 35 2.35 -12.28 -7.81
N LEU A 36 1.74 -12.15 -8.99
CA LEU A 36 2.38 -12.52 -10.25
C LEU A 36 3.62 -11.64 -10.52
N GLY A 37 3.50 -10.32 -10.30
CA GLY A 37 4.63 -9.39 -10.42
C GLY A 37 5.77 -9.72 -9.45
N ALA A 38 5.46 -10.04 -8.20
CA ALA A 38 6.44 -10.42 -7.19
C ALA A 38 7.15 -11.73 -7.55
N LEU A 39 6.45 -12.71 -8.14
CA LEU A 39 7.07 -13.97 -8.59
C LEU A 39 8.06 -13.76 -9.75
N CYS A 40 7.71 -12.93 -10.75
CA CYS A 40 8.65 -12.54 -11.80
C CYS A 40 9.88 -11.83 -11.22
N TYR A 41 9.65 -10.99 -10.21
CA TYR A 41 10.73 -10.31 -9.49
C TYR A 41 11.58 -11.29 -8.68
N ALA A 42 10.98 -12.31 -8.06
CA ALA A 42 11.71 -13.32 -7.30
C ALA A 42 12.67 -14.09 -8.20
N GLU A 43 12.24 -14.49 -9.40
CA GLU A 43 13.11 -15.13 -10.39
C GLU A 43 14.32 -14.25 -10.70
N LEU A 44 14.07 -12.97 -11.01
CA LEU A 44 15.12 -12.01 -11.33
C LEU A 44 16.07 -11.75 -10.16
N GLY A 45 15.55 -11.69 -8.93
CA GLY A 45 16.35 -11.51 -7.71
C GLY A 45 17.15 -12.75 -7.30
N THR A 46 16.75 -13.94 -7.75
CA THR A 46 17.55 -15.16 -7.60
C THR A 46 18.57 -15.34 -8.72
N LEU A 47 18.34 -14.76 -9.89
CA LEU A 47 19.28 -14.78 -11.02
C LEU A 47 20.40 -13.73 -10.85
N ILE A 48 20.02 -12.50 -10.50
CA ILE A 48 20.93 -11.37 -10.34
C ILE A 48 21.00 -11.05 -8.85
N THR A 49 21.90 -11.73 -8.14
CA THR A 49 22.14 -11.53 -6.70
C THR A 49 23.04 -10.30 -6.47
N LYS A 50 22.58 -9.13 -6.90
CA LYS A 50 23.21 -7.84 -6.67
C LYS A 50 22.22 -6.91 -5.95
N SER A 51 22.69 -6.18 -4.95
CA SER A 51 21.89 -5.13 -4.30
C SER A 51 21.45 -4.05 -5.30
N GLY A 52 20.31 -3.42 -5.06
CA GLY A 52 19.74 -2.37 -5.91
C GLY A 52 18.54 -2.78 -6.77
N ALA A 53 18.12 -4.05 -6.72
CA ALA A 53 16.92 -4.59 -7.36
C ALA A 53 16.73 -4.09 -8.81
N GLU A 54 15.68 -3.33 -9.12
CA GLU A 54 15.35 -2.86 -10.47
C GLU A 54 16.50 -2.15 -11.18
N TYR A 55 17.28 -1.34 -10.45
CA TYR A 55 18.44 -0.68 -11.04
C TYR A 55 19.45 -1.70 -11.56
N SER A 56 19.80 -2.68 -10.74
CA SER A 56 20.77 -3.73 -11.07
C SER A 56 20.23 -4.65 -12.17
N TYR A 57 18.94 -4.94 -12.18
CA TYR A 57 18.30 -5.73 -13.22
C TYR A 57 18.31 -5.04 -14.58
N ILE A 58 17.98 -3.75 -14.61
CA ILE A 58 17.99 -2.94 -15.83
C ILE A 58 19.42 -2.73 -16.32
N LEU A 59 20.38 -2.52 -15.40
CA LEU A 59 21.78 -2.34 -15.75
C LEU A 59 22.36 -3.59 -16.44
N GLU A 60 22.08 -4.77 -15.92
CA GLU A 60 22.55 -6.04 -16.48
C GLU A 60 21.86 -6.38 -17.82
N SER A 61 20.57 -6.05 -17.95
CA SER A 61 19.78 -6.44 -19.13
C SER A 61 19.87 -5.44 -20.29
N PHE A 62 19.93 -4.14 -19.98
CA PHE A 62 19.75 -3.05 -20.94
C PHE A 62 20.85 -1.98 -20.92
N GLY A 63 21.81 -2.09 -20.00
CA GLY A 63 22.96 -1.20 -19.92
C GLY A 63 22.73 0.10 -19.15
N GLY A 64 23.76 0.95 -19.14
CA GLY A 64 23.86 2.08 -18.21
C GLY A 64 22.84 3.20 -18.41
N LEU A 65 22.45 3.51 -19.66
CA LEU A 65 21.53 4.63 -19.93
C LEU A 65 20.14 4.38 -19.32
N LEU A 66 19.57 3.18 -19.54
CA LEU A 66 18.24 2.84 -19.03
C LEU A 66 18.27 2.68 -17.50
N ALA A 67 19.35 2.15 -16.94
CA ALA A 67 19.53 2.07 -15.50
C ALA A 67 19.61 3.48 -14.87
N PHE A 68 20.33 4.40 -15.50
CA PHE A 68 20.40 5.80 -15.06
C PHE A 68 19.04 6.49 -15.11
N LEU A 69 18.27 6.31 -16.19
CA LEU A 69 16.92 6.86 -16.33
C LEU A 69 15.97 6.34 -15.26
N PHE A 70 16.05 5.05 -14.92
CA PHE A 70 15.30 4.48 -13.79
C PHE A 70 15.66 5.17 -12.47
N SER A 71 16.96 5.30 -12.15
CA SER A 71 17.42 5.98 -10.93
C SER A 71 16.97 7.44 -10.89
N TRP A 72 17.02 8.15 -12.03
CA TRP A 72 16.54 9.53 -12.15
C TRP A 72 15.06 9.64 -11.80
N ILE A 73 14.20 8.82 -12.42
CA ILE A 73 12.76 8.82 -12.17
C ILE A 73 12.47 8.41 -10.71
N SER A 74 13.17 7.42 -10.19
CA SER A 74 13.00 6.94 -8.82
C SER A 74 13.29 8.03 -7.79
N VAL A 75 14.43 8.71 -7.90
CA VAL A 75 14.89 9.72 -6.94
C VAL A 75 14.09 11.02 -7.04
N PHE A 76 13.83 11.52 -8.25
CA PHE A 76 13.22 12.84 -8.42
C PHE A 76 11.69 12.82 -8.48
N VAL A 77 11.08 11.70 -8.88
CA VAL A 77 9.63 11.61 -9.08
C VAL A 77 8.98 10.66 -8.08
N LEU A 78 9.39 9.39 -8.08
CA LEU A 78 8.67 8.36 -7.32
C LEU A 78 8.80 8.55 -5.80
N LYS A 79 10.03 8.59 -5.27
CA LYS A 79 10.25 8.67 -3.81
C LYS A 79 9.65 9.95 -3.17
N PRO A 80 9.82 11.16 -3.73
CA PRO A 80 9.23 12.37 -3.17
C PRO A 80 7.70 12.37 -3.24
N ALA A 81 7.12 11.89 -4.35
CA ALA A 81 5.66 11.80 -4.49
C ALA A 81 5.05 10.83 -3.47
N MET A 82 5.66 9.66 -3.28
CA MET A 82 5.20 8.67 -2.30
C MET A 82 5.21 9.22 -0.87
N LEU A 83 6.32 9.86 -0.46
CA LEU A 83 6.42 10.49 0.86
C LEU A 83 5.34 11.57 1.03
N SER A 84 5.14 12.40 -0.01
CA SER A 84 4.16 13.49 0.02
C SER A 84 2.74 12.97 0.20
N ILE A 85 2.34 11.92 -0.54
CA ILE A 85 1.01 11.31 -0.42
C ILE A 85 0.79 10.78 1.00
N ILE A 86 1.77 10.05 1.55
CA ILE A 86 1.67 9.47 2.90
C ILE A 86 1.55 10.57 3.97
N CYS A 87 2.34 11.63 3.89
CA CYS A 87 2.29 12.73 4.85
C CYS A 87 1.01 13.58 4.71
N LEU A 88 0.49 13.76 3.49
CA LEU A 88 -0.81 14.41 3.26
C LEU A 88 -1.93 13.60 3.91
N THR A 89 -1.95 12.29 3.69
CA THR A 89 -2.91 11.39 4.34
C THR A 89 -2.83 11.45 5.86
N LEU A 90 -1.62 11.41 6.43
CA LEU A 90 -1.44 11.52 7.87
C LEU A 90 -2.01 12.84 8.41
N SER A 91 -1.77 13.95 7.69
CA SER A 91 -2.25 15.26 8.09
C SER A 91 -3.78 15.36 8.02
N ASP A 92 -4.39 14.78 6.97
CA ASP A 92 -5.84 14.72 6.82
C ASP A 92 -6.47 13.96 8.00
N TYR A 93 -5.96 12.77 8.34
CA TYR A 93 -6.45 11.99 9.48
C TYR A 93 -6.24 12.67 10.84
N VAL A 94 -5.19 13.46 11.01
CA VAL A 94 -4.95 14.21 12.26
C VAL A 94 -5.91 15.39 12.40
N VAL A 95 -6.26 16.04 11.29
CA VAL A 95 -7.11 17.24 11.29
C VAL A 95 -8.59 16.89 11.34
N GLN A 96 -9.00 15.80 10.69
CA GLN A 96 -10.41 15.41 10.52
C GLN A 96 -11.24 15.38 11.83
N PRO A 97 -10.73 14.89 12.99
CA PRO A 97 -11.49 14.91 14.24
C PRO A 97 -11.82 16.31 14.78
N PHE A 98 -11.06 17.34 14.39
CA PHE A 98 -11.27 18.73 14.82
C PHE A 98 -12.26 19.50 13.92
N PHE A 99 -12.65 18.92 12.78
CA PHE A 99 -13.50 19.54 11.78
C PHE A 99 -14.65 18.59 11.40
N SER A 100 -15.54 18.31 12.36
CA SER A 100 -16.65 17.36 12.19
C SER A 100 -17.73 17.81 11.21
N GLU A 101 -17.94 19.12 11.03
CA GLU A 101 -19.05 19.68 10.23
C GLU A 101 -18.59 20.43 8.97
N CYS A 102 -17.29 20.69 8.82
CA CYS A 102 -16.72 21.47 7.72
C CYS A 102 -15.52 20.75 7.10
N GLN A 103 -15.27 20.94 5.81
CA GLN A 103 -14.03 20.46 5.23
C GLN A 103 -12.84 21.26 5.78
N PRO A 104 -11.75 20.61 6.21
CA PRO A 104 -10.58 21.33 6.67
C PRO A 104 -9.98 22.17 5.54
N ASN A 105 -9.45 23.34 5.89
CA ASN A 105 -8.78 24.19 4.92
C ASN A 105 -7.49 23.50 4.41
N ASP A 106 -7.36 23.35 3.09
CA ASP A 106 -6.19 22.79 2.41
C ASP A 106 -4.85 23.38 2.90
N ALA A 107 -4.84 24.67 3.23
CA ALA A 107 -3.64 25.33 3.74
C ALA A 107 -3.17 24.73 5.08
N ILE A 108 -4.10 24.37 5.97
CA ILE A 108 -3.81 23.77 7.28
C ILE A 108 -3.23 22.37 7.08
N ILE A 109 -3.87 21.56 6.23
CA ILE A 109 -3.40 20.20 5.90
C ILE A 109 -1.98 20.26 5.35
N LYS A 110 -1.70 21.18 4.41
CA LYS A 110 -0.36 21.37 3.82
C LYS A 110 0.69 21.81 4.84
N LEU A 111 0.37 22.73 5.74
CA LEU A 111 1.30 23.17 6.79
C LEU A 111 1.65 22.04 7.75
N ILE A 112 0.67 21.25 8.17
CA ILE A 112 0.87 20.08 9.03
C ILE A 112 1.67 18.99 8.28
N THR A 113 1.43 18.83 6.98
CA THR A 113 2.20 17.90 6.13
C THR A 113 3.67 18.28 6.09
N ILE A 114 3.99 19.56 5.88
CA ILE A 114 5.37 20.07 5.90
C ILE A 114 6.02 19.82 7.26
N PHE A 115 5.29 20.09 8.35
CA PHE A 115 5.76 19.81 9.70
C PHE A 115 6.15 18.33 9.86
N PHE A 116 5.27 17.39 9.48
CA PHE A 116 5.57 15.97 9.57
C PHE A 116 6.77 15.55 8.71
N ILE A 117 6.88 16.05 7.48
CA ILE A 117 8.03 15.76 6.61
C ILE A 117 9.33 16.20 7.30
N VAL A 118 9.38 17.44 7.78
CA VAL A 118 10.57 17.98 8.46
C VAL A 118 10.90 17.19 9.73
N THR A 119 9.90 16.84 10.55
CA THR A 119 10.11 16.05 11.76
C THR A 119 10.65 14.65 11.43
N ILE A 120 10.06 13.96 10.45
CA ILE A 120 10.50 12.62 10.03
C ILE A 120 11.93 12.70 9.49
N THR A 121 12.24 13.67 8.64
CA THR A 121 13.60 13.87 8.12
C THR A 121 14.59 14.13 9.26
N TYR A 122 14.24 15.00 10.21
CA TYR A 122 15.09 15.30 11.37
C TYR A 122 15.39 14.05 12.20
N VAL A 123 14.38 13.25 12.54
CA VAL A 123 14.55 12.01 13.32
C VAL A 123 15.45 11.02 12.59
N ASN A 124 15.26 10.85 11.27
CA ASN A 124 16.08 9.96 10.45
C ASN A 124 17.54 10.45 10.34
N CYS A 125 17.77 11.77 10.28
CA CYS A 125 19.13 12.33 10.25
C CYS A 125 19.81 12.31 11.63
N TYR A 126 19.05 12.38 12.72
CA TYR A 126 19.60 12.45 14.08
C TYR A 126 19.97 11.09 14.65
N SER A 127 19.11 10.07 14.52
CA SER A 127 19.38 8.75 15.10
C SER A 127 18.64 7.62 14.39
N VAL A 128 19.42 6.70 13.81
CA VAL A 128 18.90 5.48 13.18
C VAL A 128 18.21 4.56 14.19
N ASN A 129 18.69 4.52 15.44
CA ASN A 129 18.07 3.70 16.50
C ASN A 129 16.69 4.23 16.88
N LEU A 130 16.55 5.56 16.99
CA LEU A 130 15.24 6.19 17.24
C LEU A 130 14.29 5.93 16.06
N ALA A 131 14.75 6.13 14.82
CA ALA A 131 13.95 5.87 13.63
C ALA A 131 13.45 4.42 13.58
N THR A 132 14.33 3.45 13.86
CA THR A 132 13.99 2.01 13.89
C THR A 132 13.00 1.69 15.00
N SER A 133 13.18 2.26 16.20
CA SER A 133 12.26 2.06 17.33
C SER A 133 10.86 2.61 17.00
N THR A 134 10.79 3.83 16.46
CA THR A 134 9.53 4.45 16.03
C THR A 134 8.84 3.64 14.92
N GLN A 135 9.60 3.12 13.94
CA GLN A 135 9.07 2.26 12.87
C GLN A 135 8.42 0.98 13.43
N ASN A 136 9.02 0.36 14.44
CA ASN A 136 8.46 -0.83 15.09
C ASN A 136 7.15 -0.53 15.81
N ILE A 137 7.09 0.60 16.54
CA ILE A 137 5.87 1.05 17.23
C ILE A 137 4.74 1.29 16.22
N PHE A 138 4.99 2.02 15.13
CA PHE A 138 3.98 2.27 14.09
C PHE A 138 3.58 0.99 13.35
N THR A 139 4.50 0.04 13.22
CA THR A 139 4.18 -1.28 12.65
C THR A 139 3.26 -2.09 13.55
N ALA A 140 3.46 -2.07 14.87
CA ALA A 140 2.54 -2.70 15.80
C ALA A 140 1.17 -2.00 15.80
N ALA A 141 1.17 -0.66 15.85
CA ALA A 141 -0.05 0.15 15.86
C ALA A 141 -0.94 -0.10 14.63
N LYS A 142 -0.37 -0.14 13.41
CA LYS A 142 -1.15 -0.40 12.19
C LYS A 142 -1.75 -1.80 12.16
N LEU A 143 -1.03 -2.81 12.66
CA LEU A 143 -1.54 -4.18 12.70
C LEU A 143 -2.68 -4.30 13.73
N LEU A 144 -2.54 -3.64 14.88
CA LEU A 144 -3.59 -3.55 15.88
C LEU A 144 -4.83 -2.85 15.34
N ALA A 145 -4.68 -1.74 14.62
CA ALA A 145 -5.80 -1.05 13.98
C ALA A 145 -6.56 -1.95 12.99
N ILE A 146 -5.84 -2.73 12.16
CA ILE A 146 -6.45 -3.69 11.24
C ILE A 146 -7.22 -4.78 11.99
N ILE A 147 -6.66 -5.32 13.07
CA ILE A 147 -7.33 -6.33 13.90
C ILE A 147 -8.62 -5.77 14.51
N ILE A 148 -8.58 -4.53 15.01
CA ILE A 148 -9.77 -3.86 15.57
C ILE A 148 -10.84 -3.68 14.49
N ILE A 149 -10.48 -3.21 13.30
CA ILE A 149 -11.43 -3.00 12.19
C ILE A 149 -12.09 -4.32 11.79
N ILE A 150 -11.29 -5.37 11.58
CA ILE A 150 -11.81 -6.69 11.20
C ILE A 150 -12.69 -7.27 12.31
N GLY A 151 -12.25 -7.19 13.56
CA GLY A 151 -13.02 -7.68 14.72
C GLY A 151 -14.35 -6.95 14.88
N GLY A 152 -14.35 -5.62 14.76
CA GLY A 152 -15.56 -4.80 14.79
C GLY A 152 -16.53 -5.14 13.65
N GLY A 153 -16.01 -5.28 12.43
CA GLY A 153 -16.80 -5.69 11.27
C GLY A 153 -17.47 -7.06 11.46
N ILE A 154 -16.75 -8.05 11.99
CA ILE A 154 -17.32 -9.37 12.28
C ILE A 154 -18.47 -9.26 13.29
N VAL A 155 -18.32 -8.49 14.37
CA VAL A 155 -19.39 -8.29 15.36
C VAL A 155 -20.62 -7.63 14.72
N HIS A 156 -20.43 -6.61 13.88
CA HIS A 156 -21.52 -5.95 13.17
C HIS A 156 -22.26 -6.90 12.20
N ILE A 157 -21.53 -7.78 11.50
CA ILE A 157 -22.12 -8.80 10.63
C ILE A 157 -22.97 -9.77 11.44
N LEU A 158 -22.47 -10.22 12.60
CA LEU A 158 -23.19 -11.13 13.49
C LEU A 158 -24.46 -10.49 14.10
N GLN A 159 -24.49 -9.15 14.22
CA GLN A 159 -25.67 -8.39 14.62
C GLN A 159 -26.69 -8.19 13.49
N GLY A 160 -26.34 -8.55 12.25
CA GLY A 160 -27.24 -8.50 11.09
C GLY A 160 -27.15 -7.22 10.23
N HIS A 161 -26.16 -6.35 10.45
CA HIS A 161 -26.01 -5.08 9.70
C HIS A 161 -25.44 -5.26 8.28
N THR A 162 -25.99 -6.17 7.47
CA THR A 162 -25.42 -6.52 6.14
C THR A 162 -26.07 -5.78 4.97
N GLU A 163 -26.80 -4.69 5.24
CA GLU A 163 -27.62 -3.97 4.25
C GLU A 163 -26.82 -3.48 3.05
N TYR A 164 -25.65 -2.86 3.26
CA TYR A 164 -24.83 -2.37 2.15
C TYR A 164 -24.20 -3.52 1.36
N ILE A 165 -23.70 -4.56 2.01
CA ILE A 165 -23.14 -5.74 1.34
C ILE A 165 -24.19 -6.42 0.44
N SER A 166 -25.45 -6.44 0.86
CA SER A 166 -26.54 -7.06 0.09
C SER A 166 -26.81 -6.38 -1.25
N LYS A 167 -26.40 -5.12 -1.43
CA LYS A 167 -26.49 -4.41 -2.73
C LYS A 167 -25.57 -5.01 -3.80
N GLY A 168 -24.54 -5.77 -3.40
CA GLY A 168 -23.68 -6.52 -4.30
C GLY A 168 -23.09 -5.67 -5.43
N PHE A 169 -23.54 -5.94 -6.66
CA PHE A 169 -23.04 -5.31 -7.89
C PHE A 169 -23.91 -4.15 -8.42
N GLU A 170 -24.89 -3.69 -7.64
CA GLU A 170 -25.75 -2.57 -8.04
C GLU A 170 -24.91 -1.30 -8.27
N GLY A 171 -25.11 -0.63 -9.40
CA GLY A 171 -24.37 0.60 -9.76
C GLY A 171 -22.95 0.38 -10.29
N SER A 172 -22.57 -0.85 -10.63
CA SER A 172 -21.22 -1.17 -11.14
C SER A 172 -20.87 -0.37 -12.41
N LYS A 173 -19.69 0.24 -12.41
CA LYS A 173 -19.12 0.93 -13.57
C LYS A 173 -18.13 0.01 -14.28
N PHE A 174 -18.45 -0.36 -15.52
CA PHE A 174 -17.62 -1.26 -16.34
C PHE A 174 -16.82 -0.53 -17.42
N SER A 175 -16.74 0.80 -17.36
CA SER A 175 -15.90 1.54 -18.31
C SER A 175 -14.42 1.16 -18.10
N ILE A 176 -13.68 1.03 -19.19
CA ILE A 176 -12.25 0.65 -19.13
C ILE A 176 -11.46 1.65 -18.27
N SER A 177 -11.78 2.94 -18.38
CA SER A 177 -11.14 4.00 -17.59
C SER A 177 -11.44 3.88 -16.10
N ASP A 178 -12.67 3.56 -15.73
CA ASP A 178 -13.07 3.39 -14.33
C ASP A 178 -12.38 2.17 -13.72
N ILE A 179 -12.38 1.04 -14.43
CA ILE A 179 -11.69 -0.18 -13.99
C ILE A 179 -10.19 0.07 -13.83
N ALA A 180 -9.53 0.68 -14.83
CA ALA A 180 -8.09 0.94 -14.79
C ALA A 180 -7.69 1.87 -13.62
N THR A 181 -8.46 2.94 -13.39
CA THR A 181 -8.20 3.89 -12.28
C THR A 181 -8.54 3.29 -10.91
N ALA A 182 -9.50 2.37 -10.84
CA ALA A 182 -9.77 1.61 -9.63
C ALA A 182 -8.60 0.65 -9.31
N PHE A 183 -8.06 -0.06 -10.30
CA PHE A 183 -6.84 -0.87 -10.13
C PHE A 183 -5.64 -0.03 -9.73
N TYR A 184 -5.47 1.19 -10.26
CA TYR A 184 -4.41 2.09 -9.82
C TYR A 184 -4.51 2.39 -8.31
N SER A 185 -5.74 2.67 -7.84
CA SER A 185 -6.01 2.91 -6.41
C SER A 185 -5.78 1.65 -5.56
N GLY A 186 -6.17 0.48 -6.06
CA GLY A 186 -5.95 -0.81 -5.38
C GLY A 186 -4.46 -1.17 -5.29
N LEU A 187 -3.74 -1.11 -6.40
CA LEU A 187 -2.31 -1.44 -6.48
C LEU A 187 -1.45 -0.53 -5.60
N TRP A 188 -1.84 0.73 -5.39
CA TRP A 188 -1.19 1.61 -4.42
C TRP A 188 -1.16 1.01 -3.01
N ALA A 189 -2.24 0.36 -2.57
CA ALA A 189 -2.29 -0.26 -1.24
C ALA A 189 -1.41 -1.51 -1.12
N TYR A 190 -1.07 -2.15 -2.26
CA TYR A 190 -0.17 -3.30 -2.31
C TYR A 190 1.30 -2.91 -2.51
N ASP A 191 1.63 -1.62 -2.51
CA ASP A 191 3.01 -1.15 -2.69
C ASP A 191 4.02 -1.82 -1.73
N GLY A 192 5.23 -2.03 -2.25
CA GLY A 192 6.33 -2.69 -1.54
C GLY A 192 6.37 -4.21 -1.66
N TRP A 193 5.68 -4.80 -2.64
CA TRP A 193 5.84 -6.22 -3.01
C TRP A 193 7.23 -6.53 -3.60
N ASN A 194 7.88 -5.53 -4.20
CA ASN A 194 9.22 -5.58 -4.78
C ASN A 194 10.36 -5.38 -3.75
N ASN A 195 10.06 -4.92 -2.53
CA ASN A 195 11.09 -4.54 -1.55
C ASN A 195 12.01 -5.69 -1.11
N LEU A 196 11.51 -6.94 -1.10
CA LEU A 196 12.33 -8.11 -0.71
C LEU A 196 13.53 -8.31 -1.62
N ASN A 197 13.44 -7.86 -2.87
CA ASN A 197 14.54 -7.96 -3.84
C ASN A 197 15.72 -7.05 -3.55
N TYR A 198 15.54 -6.01 -2.74
CA TYR A 198 16.62 -5.10 -2.37
C TYR A 198 17.60 -5.69 -1.36
N VAL A 199 17.16 -6.73 -0.64
CA VAL A 199 17.90 -7.40 0.44
C VAL A 199 18.10 -8.88 0.15
N THR A 200 18.07 -9.28 -1.13
CA THR A 200 18.26 -10.68 -1.55
C THR A 200 19.60 -11.26 -1.13
N GLU A 201 20.66 -10.44 -1.06
CA GLU A 201 21.98 -10.83 -0.59
C GLU A 201 21.99 -11.22 0.90
N GLU A 202 21.03 -10.75 1.69
CA GLU A 202 20.92 -11.02 3.13
C GLU A 202 19.94 -12.17 3.45
N LEU A 203 19.20 -12.66 2.45
CA LEU A 203 18.23 -13.73 2.64
C LEU A 203 18.92 -15.08 2.85
N ILE A 204 18.53 -15.79 3.90
CA ILE A 204 18.93 -17.17 4.11
C ILE A 204 18.22 -18.04 3.07
N ASN A 205 18.97 -18.75 2.22
CA ASN A 205 18.45 -19.64 1.17
C ASN A 205 17.39 -18.97 0.25
N PRO A 206 17.78 -17.95 -0.54
CA PRO A 206 16.85 -17.12 -1.30
C PRO A 206 16.02 -17.91 -2.31
N TYR A 207 16.61 -18.92 -2.97
CA TYR A 207 15.92 -19.78 -3.96
C TYR A 207 14.65 -20.45 -3.42
N ARG A 208 14.62 -20.78 -2.12
CA ARG A 208 13.46 -21.39 -1.48
C ARG A 208 12.63 -20.38 -0.71
N ASN A 209 13.29 -19.54 0.10
CA ASN A 209 12.59 -18.71 1.06
C ASN A 209 11.93 -17.48 0.42
N LEU A 210 12.50 -16.92 -0.64
CA LEU A 210 11.92 -15.75 -1.32
C LEU A 210 10.59 -16.09 -2.01
N PRO A 211 10.48 -17.14 -2.86
CA PRO A 211 9.19 -17.52 -3.44
C PRO A 211 8.15 -17.92 -2.40
N LEU A 212 8.54 -18.66 -1.35
CA LEU A 212 7.63 -19.05 -0.27
C LEU A 212 7.11 -17.85 0.50
N ALA A 213 7.96 -16.87 0.83
CA ALA A 213 7.56 -15.65 1.49
C ALA A 213 6.54 -14.85 0.66
N ILE A 214 6.70 -14.84 -0.67
CA ILE A 214 5.78 -14.18 -1.60
C ILE A 214 4.44 -14.92 -1.70
N ILE A 215 4.46 -16.23 -1.93
CA ILE A 215 3.27 -17.08 -2.10
C ILE A 215 2.43 -17.14 -0.82
N CYS A 216 3.05 -17.08 0.35
CA CYS A 216 2.32 -17.02 1.62
C CYS A 216 1.93 -15.58 1.99
N GLY A 217 2.87 -14.63 1.88
CA GLY A 217 2.70 -13.26 2.38
C GLY A 217 1.66 -12.47 1.61
N ILE A 218 1.69 -12.49 0.28
CA ILE A 218 0.78 -11.67 -0.54
C ILE A 218 -0.68 -12.10 -0.37
N PRO A 219 -1.04 -13.40 -0.44
CA PRO A 219 -2.42 -13.82 -0.20
C PRO A 219 -2.93 -13.49 1.21
N ILE A 220 -2.08 -13.54 2.24
CA ILE A 220 -2.46 -13.12 3.60
C ILE A 220 -2.81 -11.62 3.60
N VAL A 221 -1.98 -10.78 2.97
CA VAL A 221 -2.26 -9.34 2.84
C VAL A 221 -3.56 -9.09 2.06
N THR A 222 -3.76 -9.82 0.95
CA THR A 222 -4.99 -9.74 0.15
C THR A 222 -6.21 -10.08 0.98
N LEU A 223 -6.16 -11.17 1.76
CA LEU A 223 -7.24 -11.57 2.65
C LEU A 223 -7.52 -10.50 3.70
N CYS A 224 -6.49 -9.97 4.36
CA CYS A 224 -6.64 -8.88 5.33
C CYS A 224 -7.28 -7.64 4.70
N TYR A 225 -6.86 -7.23 3.51
CA TYR A 225 -7.41 -6.06 2.83
C TYR A 225 -8.86 -6.26 2.40
N VAL A 226 -9.23 -7.45 1.92
CA VAL A 226 -10.62 -7.79 1.61
C VAL A 226 -11.48 -7.74 2.89
N LEU A 227 -11.01 -8.33 3.99
CA LEU A 227 -11.73 -8.31 5.26
C LEU A 227 -11.89 -6.89 5.84
N VAL A 228 -10.87 -6.05 5.73
CA VAL A 228 -10.96 -4.64 6.12
C VAL A 228 -12.00 -3.90 5.27
N ASN A 229 -11.99 -4.10 3.95
CA ASN A 229 -12.98 -3.47 3.07
C ASN A 229 -14.40 -3.98 3.36
N ILE A 230 -14.58 -5.28 3.61
CA ILE A 230 -15.87 -5.80 4.06
C ILE A 230 -16.29 -5.09 5.35
N SER A 231 -15.39 -4.96 6.33
CA SER A 231 -15.69 -4.31 7.62
C SER A 231 -16.08 -2.84 7.49
N TYR A 232 -15.59 -2.12 6.47
CA TYR A 232 -16.03 -0.75 6.19
C TYR A 232 -17.45 -0.64 5.60
N MET A 233 -18.04 -1.75 5.15
CA MET A 233 -19.33 -1.80 4.47
C MET A 233 -20.44 -2.43 5.34
N VAL A 234 -20.22 -2.55 6.65
CA VAL A 234 -21.15 -3.13 7.65
C VAL A 234 -21.37 -2.13 8.77
#